data_AF-A0A2H5QPN9-F1
#
_entry.id   AF-A0A2H5QPN9-F1
#
_cell.length_a   1.000
_cell.length_b   1.000
_cell.length_c   1.000
_cell.angle_alpha   90.00
_cell.angle_beta   90.00
_cell.angle_gamma   90.00
#
_symmetry.space_group_name_H-M   'P 1'
#
loop_
_entity.id
_entity.type
_entity.pdbx_description
1 polymer ?
#
loop_
_entity_poly.entity_id
_entity_poly.type
_entity_poly.pdbx_seq_one_letter_code
_entity_poly.pdbx_strand_id
1 'polypeptide(L)' 'MATAVNNIIPVSEVQELKELPEPQRADAVTSMVYEANSRIRDPVYGCAGAVGHMQKQVSELQAELAKAQAGLASMQS' A
#
# COMPACT_ATOMS: atom_id res chain seq x y z
N MET A 1 -0.81 -16.11 -13.08
CA MET A 1 0.10 -15.08 -12.53
C MET A 1 0.87 -14.29 -13.59
N ALA A 2 1.14 -14.83 -14.79
CA ALA A 2 1.92 -14.12 -15.83
C ALA A 2 1.19 -13.00 -16.61
N THR A 3 -0.13 -12.87 -16.49
CA THR A 3 -0.92 -11.93 -17.33
C THR A 3 -0.85 -10.47 -16.87
N ALA A 4 -0.51 -10.21 -15.61
CA ALA A 4 -0.53 -8.86 -15.04
C ALA A 4 0.62 -7.97 -15.54
N VAL A 5 1.77 -8.57 -15.80
CA VAL A 5 3.01 -7.85 -16.11
C VAL A 5 2.94 -7.21 -17.50
N ASN A 6 2.41 -7.93 -18.49
CA ASN A 6 2.61 -7.56 -19.90
C ASN A 6 1.89 -6.29 -20.35
N ASN A 7 0.82 -5.87 -19.66
CA ASN A 7 0.02 -4.70 -20.07
C ASN A 7 -0.11 -3.61 -18.99
N ILE A 8 0.23 -3.89 -17.73
CA ILE A 8 0.13 -2.91 -16.64
C ILE A 8 1.48 -2.25 -16.37
N ILE A 9 2.58 -3.02 -16.47
CA ILE A 9 3.93 -2.54 -16.17
C ILE A 9 4.58 -2.03 -17.46
N PRO A 10 4.94 -0.73 -17.54
CA PRO A 10 5.64 -0.18 -18.68
C PRO A 10 7.04 -0.78 -18.85
N VAL A 11 7.48 -0.89 -20.10
CA VAL A 11 8.83 -1.37 -20.43
C VAL A 11 9.94 -0.47 -19.86
N SER A 12 9.68 0.82 -19.64
CA SER A 12 10.63 1.74 -18.99
C SER A 12 10.87 1.36 -17.52
N GLU A 13 9.81 1.04 -16.78
CA GLU A 13 9.88 0.66 -15.36
C GLU A 13 10.66 -0.65 -15.17
N VAL A 14 10.55 -1.57 -16.14
CA VAL A 14 11.38 -2.80 -16.18
C VAL A 14 12.84 -2.50 -16.50
N GLN A 15 13.14 -1.46 -17.29
CA GLN A 15 14.53 -1.06 -17.58
C GLN A 15 15.19 -0.41 -16.36
N GLU A 16 14.45 0.37 -15.58
CA GLU A 16 14.92 1.02 -14.35
C GLU A 16 15.39 -0.01 -13.29
N LEU A 17 14.84 -1.23 -13.30
CA LEU A 17 15.34 -2.33 -12.44
C LEU A 17 16.83 -2.64 -12.64
N LYS A 18 17.39 -2.37 -13.82
CA LYS A 18 18.82 -2.60 -14.10
C LYS A 18 19.73 -1.60 -13.38
N GLU A 19 19.18 -0.46 -12.97
CA GLU A 19 19.89 0.58 -12.25
C GLU A 19 19.94 0.30 -10.74
N LEU A 20 19.13 -0.64 -10.25
CA LEU A 20 19.11 -1.06 -8.85
C LEU A 20 20.24 -2.07 -8.53
N PRO A 21 20.81 -2.01 -7.31
CA PRO A 21 21.68 -3.05 -6.79
C PRO A 21 21.01 -4.43 -6.85
N GLU A 22 21.78 -5.45 -7.19
CA GLU A 22 21.28 -6.82 -7.37
C GLU A 22 20.41 -7.36 -6.22
N PRO A 23 20.76 -7.15 -4.94
CA PRO A 23 19.93 -7.62 -3.83
C PRO A 23 18.54 -6.98 -3.79
N GLN A 24 18.36 -5.77 -4.34
CA GLN A 24 17.12 -5.02 -4.30
C GLN A 24 16.20 -5.31 -5.49
N ARG A 25 16.75 -5.83 -6.60
CA ARG A 25 15.98 -6.09 -7.83
C ARG A 25 14.84 -7.09 -7.61
N ALA A 26 15.07 -8.14 -6.83
CA ALA A 26 14.06 -9.16 -6.55
C ALA A 26 12.86 -8.58 -5.76
N ASP A 27 13.14 -7.71 -4.80
CA ASP A 27 12.12 -7.04 -3.99
C ASP A 27 11.36 -5.99 -4.82
N ALA A 28 12.06 -5.24 -5.65
CA ALA A 28 11.45 -4.29 -6.59
C ALA A 28 10.51 -4.99 -7.59
N VAL A 29 10.92 -6.12 -8.18
CA VAL A 29 10.05 -6.93 -9.05
C VAL A 29 8.81 -7.41 -8.30
N THR A 30 8.98 -7.87 -7.06
CA THR A 30 7.87 -8.31 -6.21
C THR A 30 6.87 -7.18 -5.97
N SER A 31 7.37 -5.98 -5.70
CA SER A 31 6.56 -4.77 -5.50
C SER A 31 5.81 -4.37 -6.77
N MET A 32 6.48 -4.35 -7.93
CA MET A 32 5.85 -4.06 -9.21
C MET A 32 4.74 -5.05 -9.56
N VAL A 33 4.94 -6.34 -9.30
CA VAL A 33 3.91 -7.38 -9.48
C VAL A 33 2.73 -7.16 -8.52
N TYR A 34 2.99 -6.78 -7.27
CA TYR A 34 1.94 -6.44 -6.32
C TYR A 34 1.11 -5.26 -6.81
N GLU A 35 1.75 -4.18 -7.24
CA GLU A 35 1.10 -2.98 -7.78
C GLU A 35 0.27 -3.31 -9.02
N ALA A 36 0.83 -4.07 -9.96
CA ALA A 36 0.10 -4.47 -11.16
C ALA A 36 -1.16 -5.29 -10.83
N ASN A 37 -1.04 -6.25 -9.91
CA ASN A 37 -2.17 -7.03 -9.45
C ASN A 37 -3.20 -6.18 -8.70
N SER A 38 -2.77 -5.15 -7.96
CA SER A 38 -3.69 -4.23 -7.29
C SER A 38 -4.51 -3.44 -8.31
N ARG A 39 -3.90 -2.94 -9.39
CA ARG A 39 -4.60 -2.22 -10.48
C ARG A 39 -5.55 -3.11 -11.27
N ILE A 40 -5.25 -4.41 -11.40
CA ILE A 40 -6.18 -5.36 -12.02
C ILE A 40 -7.44 -5.56 -11.17
N ARG A 41 -7.28 -5.62 -9.84
CA ARG A 41 -8.41 -5.77 -8.92
C ARG A 41 -9.20 -4.48 -8.73
N ASP A 42 -8.49 -3.35 -8.69
CA ASP A 42 -9.06 -2.01 -8.56
C ASP A 42 -8.43 -1.10 -9.63
N PRO A 43 -9.05 -1.00 -10.82
CA PRO A 43 -8.52 -0.19 -11.92
C PRO A 43 -8.49 1.31 -11.64
N VAL A 44 -9.23 1.79 -10.64
CA VAL A 44 -9.34 3.22 -10.33
C VAL A 44 -8.30 3.62 -9.29
N TYR A 45 -8.19 2.88 -8.19
CA TYR A 45 -7.33 3.24 -7.07
C TYR A 45 -6.13 2.30 -6.87
N GLY A 46 -6.14 1.09 -7.44
CA GLY A 46 -5.05 0.13 -7.32
C GLY A 46 -4.56 -0.04 -5.87
N CYS A 47 -3.25 0.09 -5.66
CA CYS A 47 -2.63 -0.01 -4.33
C CYS A 47 -2.92 1.22 -3.46
N ALA A 48 -3.21 2.39 -4.06
CA ALA A 48 -3.57 3.59 -3.31
C ALA A 48 -4.90 3.42 -2.54
N GLY A 49 -5.82 2.58 -3.05
CA GLY A 49 -7.04 2.21 -2.33
C GLY A 49 -6.75 1.47 -1.02
N ALA A 50 -5.78 0.54 -1.04
CA ALA A 50 -5.35 -0.17 0.17
C ALA A 50 -4.69 0.78 1.18
N VAL A 51 -3.85 1.70 0.70
CA VAL A 51 -3.22 2.73 1.53
C VAL A 51 -4.29 3.64 2.16
N GLY A 52 -5.25 4.11 1.37
CA GLY A 52 -6.36 4.93 1.88
C GLY A 52 -7.21 4.21 2.92
N HIS A 53 -7.46 2.91 2.73
CA HIS A 53 -8.17 2.10 3.72
C HIS A 53 -7.41 1.99 5.04
N MET A 54 -6.09 1.74 4.99
CA MET A 54 -5.25 1.71 6.18
C MET A 54 -5.20 3.06 6.89
N GLN A 55 -5.08 4.17 6.15
CA GLN A 55 -5.11 5.52 6.72
C GLN A 55 -6.43 5.78 7.45
N LYS A 56 -7.56 5.36 6.88
CA LYS A 56 -8.87 5.46 7.53
C LYS A 56 -8.91 4.65 8.83
N GLN A 57 -8.47 3.40 8.81
CA GLN A 57 -8.43 2.55 10.00
C GLN A 57 -7.55 3.16 11.11
N VAL A 58 -6.39 3.70 10.76
CA VAL A 58 -5.52 4.40 11.73
C VAL A 58 -6.24 5.60 12.34
N SER A 59 -6.93 6.40 11.54
CA SER A 59 -7.68 7.55 12.03
C SER A 59 -8.84 7.16 12.96
N GLU A 60 -9.58 6.10 12.62
CA GLU A 60 -10.66 5.56 13.45
C GLU A 60 -10.12 5.07 14.80
N LEU A 61 -9.04 4.29 14.80
CA LEU A 61 -8.40 3.79 16.01
C LEU A 61 -7.85 4.93 16.89
N GLN A 62 -7.26 5.95 16.28
CA GLN A 62 -6.80 7.14 17.01
C GLN A 62 -7.96 7.88 17.68
N ALA A 63 -9.11 7.99 17.01
CA ALA A 63 -10.31 8.61 17.59
C ALA A 63 -10.90 7.79 18.75
N GLU A 64 -10.94 6.46 18.62
CA GLU A 64 -11.36 5.56 19.70
C GLU A 64 -10.44 5.67 20.92
N LEU A 65 -9.12 5.70 20.68
CA LEU A 65 -8.13 5.89 21.74
C LEU A 65 -8.32 7.22 22.47
N ALA A 66 -8.49 8.32 21.73
CA ALA A 66 -8.73 9.64 22.31
C ALA A 66 -10.01 9.66 23.17
N LYS A 67 -11.07 9.00 22.69
CA LYS A 67 -12.32 8.88 23.45
C LYS A 67 -12.14 8.09 24.75
N ALA A 68 -11.42 6.98 24.70
CA ALA A 68 -11.13 6.16 25.87
C ALA A 68 -10.28 6.94 26.90
N GLN A 69 -9.26 7.66 26.43
CA GLN A 69 -8.40 8.51 27.28
C GLN A 69 -9.20 9.63 27.96
N ALA A 70 -10.09 10.31 27.23
CA ALA A 70 -10.97 11.33 27.80
C ALA A 70 -11.92 10.74 28.86
N GLY A 71 -12.46 9.55 28.61
CA GLY A 71 -13.28 8.82 29.58
C GLY A 71 -12.51 8.54 30.88
N LEU A 72 -11.29 8.00 30.77
CA LEU A 72 -10.45 7.75 31.95
C LEU A 72 -10.12 9.02 32.73
N ALA A 73 -9.80 10.11 32.06
CA ALA A 73 -9.54 11.41 32.70
C ALA A 73 -10.76 11.92 33.48
N SER A 74 -11.96 11.76 32.91
CA SER A 74 -13.22 12.17 33.57
C SER A 74 -13.59 11.33 34.80
N MET A 75 -13.05 10.12 34.93
CA MET A 75 -13.26 9.25 36.10
C MET A 75 -12.24 9.51 37.21
N GLN A 76 -11.14 10.21 36.91
CA GLN A 76 -10.08 10.55 37.86
C GLN A 76 -10.26 11.95 38.51
N SER A 77 -11.27 12.71 38.07
CA SER A 77 -11.68 14.01 38.62
C SER A 77 -12.86 13.85 39.57
#